data_AF-A0A3A9A2B3-F1
#
_entry.id   AF-A0A3A9A2B3-F1
#
_cell.length_a   1.000
_cell.length_b   1.000
_cell.length_c   1.000
_cell.angle_alpha   90.00
_cell.angle_beta   90.00
_cell.angle_gamma   90.00
#
_symmetry.space_group_name_H-M   'P 1'
#
loop_
_entity.id
_entity.type
_entity.pdbx_description
1 polymer ?
#
loop_
_entity_poly.entity_id
_entity_poly.type
_entity_poly.pdbx_seq_one_letter_code
_entity_poly.pdbx_strand_id
1 'polypeptide(L)'
;MSTVNKDSDGALKRPVVGSPLTSTKVVNARAVLKFAPEIFADAKQVLLKVDYEGDVGYAFIEGEMFHDNFCNGAAREIDLMPHKEKLSEYGMYLYVSPRKTGAYVDNTSAMAARHEVVKEQVARIDSVELEVIKRIEMEL
;
A
#
# COMPACT_ATOMS: atom_id res chain seq x y z
N MET A 1 39.22 -18.26 16.69
CA MET A 1 38.20 -18.47 15.64
C MET A 1 36.85 -18.26 16.29
N SER A 2 36.15 -17.16 15.97
CA SER A 2 34.84 -16.85 16.52
C SER A 2 33.83 -16.90 15.38
N THR A 3 32.95 -17.89 15.42
CA THR A 3 31.77 -18.00 14.55
C THR A 3 30.72 -17.01 15.04
N VAL A 4 30.39 -16.02 14.22
CA VAL A 4 29.26 -15.11 14.44
C VAL A 4 28.03 -15.75 13.81
N ASN A 5 27.08 -16.19 14.63
CA ASN A 5 25.74 -16.54 14.17
C ASN A 5 25.03 -15.25 13.74
N LYS A 6 24.65 -15.17 12.46
CA LYS A 6 23.72 -14.17 11.93
C LYS A 6 22.31 -14.77 11.94
N ASP A 7 21.53 -14.43 12.95
CA ASP A 7 20.08 -14.56 12.91
C ASP A 7 19.47 -13.16 13.09
N SER A 8 19.25 -12.45 11.99
CA SER A 8 18.31 -11.32 11.96
C SER A 8 17.00 -11.86 11.43
N ASP A 9 16.21 -12.38 12.36
CA ASP A 9 14.86 -12.90 12.14
C ASP A 9 13.95 -11.76 11.67
N GLY A 10 13.88 -11.58 10.35
CA GLY A 10 12.94 -10.70 9.66
C GLY A 10 11.53 -11.29 9.68
N ALA A 11 11.04 -11.68 10.86
CA ALA A 11 9.70 -12.16 11.04
C ALA A 11 8.71 -11.00 10.89
N LEU A 12 8.26 -10.75 9.66
CA LEU A 12 7.04 -10.00 9.42
C LEU A 12 5.92 -10.69 10.20
N LYS A 13 5.43 -10.03 11.25
CA LYS A 13 4.26 -10.48 11.99
C LYS A 13 3.04 -10.39 11.07
N ARG A 14 2.29 -11.48 11.05
CA ARG A 14 1.19 -11.82 10.15
C ARG A 14 0.00 -10.85 10.30
N PRO A 15 -0.87 -10.73 9.27
CA PRO A 15 -2.11 -9.96 9.37
C PRO A 15 -3.00 -10.56 10.47
N VAL A 16 -3.59 -9.70 11.31
CA VAL A 16 -4.51 -10.14 12.37
C VAL A 16 -5.94 -10.12 11.85
N VAL A 17 -6.50 -11.33 11.73
CA VAL A 17 -7.90 -11.80 11.75
C VAL A 17 -9.01 -10.78 11.45
N GLY A 18 -9.72 -10.97 10.31
CA GLY A 18 -11.06 -10.40 10.11
C GLY A 18 -11.60 -10.38 8.68
N SER A 19 -10.76 -10.29 7.65
CA SER A 19 -11.21 -10.10 6.26
C SER A 19 -10.64 -11.16 5.31
N PRO A 20 -11.38 -11.59 4.26
CA PRO A 20 -11.01 -12.69 3.35
C PRO A 20 -9.92 -12.32 2.34
N LEU A 21 -8.92 -11.53 2.76
CA LEU A 21 -7.80 -11.12 1.92
C LEU A 21 -6.66 -12.12 2.06
N THR A 22 -6.42 -12.90 0.99
CA THR A 22 -5.20 -13.70 0.86
C THR A 22 -4.04 -12.77 0.50
N SER A 23 -3.42 -12.15 1.51
CA SER A 23 -2.26 -11.28 1.32
C SER A 23 -1.11 -12.06 0.64
N THR A 24 -0.74 -11.65 -0.57
CA THR A 24 0.38 -12.28 -1.29
C THR A 24 1.51 -11.26 -1.47
N LYS A 25 2.48 -11.34 -0.55
CA LYS A 25 3.79 -10.67 -0.56
C LYS A 25 3.77 -9.13 -0.47
N VAL A 26 3.94 -8.61 0.74
CA VAL A 26 4.35 -7.21 0.99
C VAL A 26 5.88 -7.13 0.91
N VAL A 27 6.41 -6.25 0.06
CA VAL A 27 7.85 -5.94 0.01
C VAL A 27 8.00 -4.43 0.21
N ASN A 28 8.19 -4.02 1.47
CA ASN A 28 8.47 -2.67 1.99
C ASN A 28 7.72 -1.46 1.43
N ALA A 29 6.91 -1.52 0.37
CA ALA A 29 6.19 -0.39 -0.24
C ALA A 29 5.23 -0.85 -1.34
N ARG A 30 5.05 -2.17 -1.52
CA ARG A 30 4.32 -2.78 -2.62
C ARG A 30 3.48 -3.92 -2.08
N ALA A 31 2.26 -4.05 -2.60
CA ALA A 31 1.38 -5.17 -2.27
C ALA A 31 0.59 -5.59 -3.51
N VAL A 32 0.35 -6.90 -3.66
CA VAL A 32 -0.60 -7.44 -4.62
C VAL A 32 -1.82 -7.93 -3.85
N LEU A 33 -2.99 -7.47 -4.26
CA LEU A 33 -4.26 -7.80 -3.63
C LEU A 33 -5.13 -8.57 -4.63
N LYS A 34 -5.67 -9.69 -4.16
CA LYS A 34 -6.62 -10.51 -4.91
C LYS A 34 -7.97 -10.42 -4.24
N PHE A 35 -9.01 -10.33 -5.06
CA PHE A 35 -10.38 -10.15 -4.62
C PHE A 35 -11.21 -11.34 -5.07
N ALA A 36 -11.79 -12.05 -4.10
CA ALA A 36 -12.75 -13.09 -4.41
C ALA A 36 -14.05 -12.41 -4.88
N PRO A 37 -14.69 -12.82 -5.99
CA PRO A 37 -15.88 -12.15 -6.53
C PRO A 37 -17.01 -11.96 -5.51
N GLU A 38 -17.10 -12.87 -4.53
CA GLU A 38 -18.12 -12.92 -3.49
C GLU A 38 -18.06 -11.70 -2.55
N ILE A 39 -16.93 -11.01 -2.43
CA ILE A 39 -16.83 -9.80 -1.58
C ILE A 39 -17.67 -8.65 -2.14
N PHE A 40 -17.93 -8.65 -3.44
CA PHE A 40 -18.73 -7.63 -4.13
C PHE A 40 -20.21 -8.04 -4.23
N ALA A 41 -20.54 -9.31 -3.92
CA ALA A 41 -21.90 -9.79 -3.94
C ALA A 41 -22.72 -9.11 -2.83
N ASP A 42 -23.87 -8.56 -3.19
CA ASP A 42 -24.79 -7.86 -2.28
C ASP A 42 -24.18 -6.69 -1.48
N ALA A 43 -23.00 -6.22 -1.88
CA ALA A 43 -22.36 -5.04 -1.32
C ALA A 43 -22.94 -3.79 -1.99
N LYS A 44 -23.39 -2.83 -1.18
CA LYS A 44 -23.69 -1.48 -1.65
C LYS A 44 -22.39 -0.77 -2.02
N GLN A 45 -21.35 -0.98 -1.23
CA GLN A 45 -20.02 -0.39 -1.42
C GLN A 45 -18.96 -1.29 -0.79
N VAL A 46 -17.76 -1.28 -1.36
CA VAL A 46 -16.58 -1.98 -0.82
C VAL A 46 -15.44 -0.98 -0.76
N LEU A 47 -15.00 -0.65 0.46
CA LEU A 47 -13.93 0.32 0.71
C LEU A 47 -12.65 -0.41 1.09
N LEU A 48 -11.57 -0.11 0.38
CA LEU A 48 -10.23 -0.50 0.79
C LEU A 48 -9.62 0.60 1.65
N LYS A 49 -9.15 0.25 2.85
CA LYS A 49 -8.41 1.14 3.73
C LYS A 49 -6.93 0.78 3.70
N VAL A 50 -6.08 1.75 3.41
CA VAL A 50 -4.63 1.55 3.35
C VAL A 50 -3.94 2.58 4.24
N ASP A 51 -3.22 2.09 5.24
CA ASP A 51 -2.26 2.89 6.00
C ASP A 51 -0.87 2.69 5.42
N TYR A 52 -0.20 3.79 5.13
CA TYR A 52 1.16 3.76 4.60
C TYR A 52 1.94 5.01 5.00
N GLU A 53 3.26 4.87 4.99
CA GLU A 53 4.21 5.98 5.08
C GLU A 53 4.99 6.09 3.78
N GLY A 54 5.07 7.29 3.21
CA GLY A 54 5.74 7.55 1.94
C GLY A 54 5.40 8.93 1.42
N ASP A 55 5.53 9.11 0.10
CA ASP A 55 5.16 10.33 -0.59
C ASP A 55 3.76 10.20 -1.23
N VAL A 56 3.61 9.26 -2.18
CA VAL A 56 2.34 8.99 -2.87
C VAL A 56 2.03 7.50 -2.87
N GLY A 57 0.82 7.14 -2.50
CA GLY A 57 0.25 5.80 -2.67
C GLY A 57 -0.51 5.70 -3.98
N TYR A 58 -0.20 4.68 -4.77
CA TYR A 58 -0.76 4.42 -6.09
C TYR A 58 -1.47 3.06 -6.10
N ALA A 59 -2.60 2.98 -6.80
CA ALA A 59 -3.33 1.74 -7.06
C ALA A 59 -3.49 1.51 -8.56
N PHE A 60 -3.19 0.29 -8.99
CA PHE A 60 -3.20 -0.14 -10.38
C PHE A 60 -4.05 -1.39 -10.57
N ILE A 61 -4.69 -1.49 -11.72
CA ILE A 61 -5.34 -2.70 -12.23
C ILE A 61 -4.81 -2.93 -13.63
N GLU A 62 -4.28 -4.12 -13.92
CA GLU A 62 -3.73 -4.44 -15.26
C GLU A 62 -2.63 -3.45 -15.74
N GLY A 63 -1.92 -2.80 -14.81
CA GLY A 63 -0.91 -1.79 -15.14
C GLY A 63 -1.45 -0.38 -15.39
N GLU A 64 -2.78 -0.19 -15.41
CA GLU A 64 -3.43 1.11 -15.48
C GLU A 64 -3.65 1.66 -14.07
N MET A 65 -3.22 2.91 -13.83
CA MET A 65 -3.47 3.60 -12.57
C MET A 65 -4.90 4.09 -12.52
N PHE A 66 -5.63 3.74 -11.46
CA PHE A 66 -7.00 4.20 -11.26
C PHE A 66 -7.18 5.05 -9.98
N HIS A 67 -6.18 5.05 -9.10
CA HIS A 67 -6.20 5.87 -7.89
C HIS A 67 -4.77 6.25 -7.46
N ASP A 68 -4.59 7.50 -7.04
CA ASP A 68 -3.39 8.00 -6.38
C ASP A 68 -3.77 8.90 -5.19
N ASN A 69 -2.90 8.97 -4.19
CA ASN A 69 -3.10 9.86 -3.05
C ASN A 69 -1.77 10.19 -2.39
N PHE A 70 -1.60 11.43 -1.92
CA PHE A 70 -0.43 11.82 -1.13
C PHE A 70 -0.51 11.23 0.29
N CYS A 71 0.61 10.99 0.96
CA CYS A 71 0.63 10.59 2.36
C CYS A 71 0.39 11.81 3.27
N ASN A 72 -0.76 11.89 3.94
CA ASN A 72 -1.06 12.97 4.91
C ASN A 72 -1.15 12.50 6.37
N GLY A 73 -0.78 11.24 6.66
CA GLY A 73 -0.85 10.66 7.99
C GLY A 73 -2.22 10.12 8.42
N ALA A 74 -3.22 10.11 7.53
CA ALA A 74 -4.50 9.45 7.76
C ALA A 74 -4.66 8.21 6.85
N ALA A 75 -5.48 7.25 7.30
CA ALA A 75 -5.88 6.09 6.51
C ALA A 75 -6.52 6.55 5.18
N ARG A 76 -6.15 5.88 4.08
CA ARG A 76 -6.68 6.20 2.75
C ARG A 76 -7.76 5.20 2.35
N GLU A 77 -8.91 5.71 1.96
CA GLU A 77 -10.05 4.91 1.52
C GLU A 77 -10.18 4.94 -0.01
N ILE A 78 -10.36 3.76 -0.63
CA ILE A 78 -10.58 3.61 -2.07
C ILE A 78 -11.88 2.84 -2.27
N ASP A 79 -12.85 3.41 -3.00
CA ASP A 79 -14.04 2.67 -3.41
C ASP A 79 -13.72 1.71 -4.56
N LEU A 80 -13.89 0.42 -4.29
CA LEU A 80 -13.59 -0.66 -5.24
C LEU A 80 -14.79 -1.01 -6.12
N MET A 81 -16.00 -0.58 -5.77
CA MET A 81 -17.22 -0.99 -6.47
C MET A 81 -17.22 -0.61 -7.96
N PRO A 82 -16.72 0.57 -8.39
CA PRO A 82 -16.63 0.93 -9.81
C PRO A 82 -15.72 0.01 -10.64
N HIS A 83 -14.81 -0.72 -9.99
CA HIS A 83 -13.80 -1.55 -10.66
C HIS A 83 -13.97 -3.05 -10.37
N LYS A 84 -15.09 -3.47 -9.78
CA LYS A 84 -15.33 -4.84 -9.28
C LYS A 84 -15.01 -5.96 -10.27
N GLU A 85 -15.34 -5.79 -11.55
CA GLU A 85 -15.12 -6.79 -12.60
C GLU A 85 -13.63 -6.99 -12.86
N LYS A 86 -12.92 -5.90 -13.18
CA LYS A 86 -11.46 -5.94 -13.39
C LYS A 86 -10.72 -6.38 -12.11
N LEU A 87 -11.17 -5.96 -10.93
CA LEU A 87 -10.56 -6.36 -9.65
C LEU A 87 -10.74 -7.85 -9.35
N SER A 88 -11.88 -8.44 -9.73
CA SER A 88 -12.14 -9.87 -9.56
C SER A 88 -11.30 -10.73 -10.52
N GLU A 89 -11.05 -10.23 -11.73
CA GLU A 89 -10.27 -10.94 -12.76
C GLU A 89 -8.76 -10.79 -12.55
N TYR A 90 -8.27 -9.56 -12.38
CA TYR A 90 -6.84 -9.23 -12.40
C TYR A 90 -6.27 -8.94 -11.00
N GLY A 91 -7.11 -8.63 -10.02
CA GLY A 91 -6.68 -8.09 -8.74
C GLY A 91 -6.21 -6.64 -8.84
N MET A 92 -5.41 -6.23 -7.87
CA MET A 92 -4.86 -4.88 -7.78
C MET A 92 -3.42 -4.91 -7.31
N TYR A 93 -2.67 -3.90 -7.74
CA TYR A 93 -1.32 -3.64 -7.26
C TYR A 93 -1.25 -2.29 -6.56
N LEU A 94 -0.69 -2.28 -5.35
CA LEU A 94 -0.38 -1.08 -4.59
C LEU A 94 1.10 -0.78 -4.66
N TYR A 95 1.44 0.50 -4.80
CA TYR A 95 2.80 1.00 -4.71
C TYR A 95 2.85 2.31 -3.95
N VAL A 96 3.79 2.45 -3.03
CA VAL A 96 4.06 3.68 -2.28
C VAL A 96 5.42 4.23 -2.71
N SER A 97 5.44 5.44 -3.25
CA SER A 97 6.71 6.12 -3.55
C SER A 97 7.40 6.56 -2.25
N PRO A 98 8.74 6.47 -2.19
CA PRO A 98 9.47 6.88 -1.00
C PRO A 98 9.47 8.39 -0.82
N ARG A 99 9.21 8.83 0.42
CA ARG A 99 9.46 10.21 0.82
C ARG A 99 10.95 10.37 1.14
N LYS A 100 11.59 11.34 0.48
CA LYS A 100 12.97 11.74 0.76
C LYS A 100 12.97 12.79 1.87
N THR A 101 13.68 12.53 2.96
CA THR A 101 13.93 13.53 4.02
C THR A 101 15.40 13.97 3.99
N GLY A 102 15.62 15.30 4.07
CA GLY A 102 16.97 15.86 4.22
C GLY A 102 17.72 16.21 2.93
N ALA A 103 17.05 16.80 1.94
CA ALA A 103 17.77 17.44 0.82
C ALA A 103 18.52 18.69 1.34
N TYR A 104 19.84 18.60 1.44
CA TYR A 104 20.71 19.75 1.67
C TYR A 104 21.43 20.10 0.37
N VAL A 105 21.37 21.37 -0.05
CA VAL A 105 22.17 21.88 -1.16
C VAL A 105 23.49 22.36 -0.58
N ASP A 106 24.53 21.55 -0.72
CA ASP A 106 25.89 21.98 -0.36
C ASP A 106 26.46 22.87 -1.46
N ASN A 107 26.58 24.16 -1.16
CA ASN A 107 27.14 25.18 -2.06
C ASN A 107 28.65 25.41 -1.86
N THR A 108 29.37 24.55 -1.13
CA THR A 108 30.78 24.81 -0.77
C THR A 108 31.85 24.25 -1.70
N SER A 109 31.56 23.92 -2.96
CA SER A 109 32.65 23.72 -3.94
C SER A 109 32.34 24.28 -5.32
N ALA A 110 33.28 25.10 -5.81
CA ALA A 110 33.16 25.85 -7.06
C ALA A 110 33.18 24.98 -8.34
N MET A 111 33.37 23.66 -8.23
CA MET A 111 33.37 22.69 -9.34
C MET A 111 33.23 21.26 -8.77
N ALA A 112 32.01 20.73 -8.53
CA ALA A 112 31.85 19.32 -8.14
C ALA A 112 30.55 18.71 -8.66
N ALA A 113 30.66 17.52 -9.23
CA ALA A 113 29.56 16.69 -9.71
C ALA A 113 28.47 16.57 -8.63
N ARG A 114 27.21 16.78 -9.05
CA ARG A 114 26.02 16.66 -8.20
C ARG A 114 25.89 15.24 -7.66
N HIS A 115 26.48 14.96 -6.51
CA HIS A 115 26.15 13.76 -5.73
C HIS A 115 25.08 14.14 -4.71
N GLU A 116 23.81 13.94 -5.08
CA GLU A 116 22.69 13.98 -4.14
C GLU A 116 22.84 12.80 -3.17
N VAL A 117 23.43 13.03 -2.00
CA VAL A 117 23.49 12.01 -0.92
C VAL A 117 22.16 12.04 -0.18
N VAL A 118 21.19 11.26 -0.66
CA VAL A 118 19.91 11.06 0.02
C VAL A 118 20.17 10.25 1.29
N LYS A 119 20.08 10.89 2.47
CA LYS A 119 20.39 10.24 3.76
C LYS A 119 19.34 9.21 4.18
N GLU A 120 18.06 9.45 3.93
CA GLU A 120 16.99 8.53 4.35
C GLU A 120 15.81 8.58 3.36
N GLN A 121 15.32 7.40 2.98
CA GLN A 121 14.10 7.21 2.18
C GLN A 121 13.15 6.34 2.98
N VAL A 122 11.91 6.80 3.16
CA VAL A 122 10.87 6.05 3.85
C VAL A 122 9.73 5.74 2.89
N ALA A 123 9.48 4.44 2.71
CA ALA A 123 8.27 3.90 2.11
C ALA A 123 7.91 2.65 2.91
N ARG A 124 6.65 2.50 3.32
CA ARG A 124 6.08 1.27 3.86
C ARG A 124 4.56 1.28 3.83
N ILE A 125 3.97 0.09 3.66
CA ILE A 125 2.54 -0.16 3.85
C ILE A 125 2.39 -0.75 5.24
N ASP A 126 1.68 -0.06 6.11
CA ASP A 126 1.48 -0.43 7.51
C ASP A 126 0.26 -1.36 7.67
N SER A 127 -0.84 -1.07 6.96
CA SER A 127 -2.06 -1.89 7.00
C SER A 127 -2.80 -1.87 5.66
N VAL A 128 -3.56 -2.93 5.41
CA VAL A 128 -4.55 -3.00 4.32
C VAL A 128 -5.77 -3.71 4.86
N GLU A 129 -6.90 -3.01 4.87
CA GLU A 129 -8.17 -3.51 5.37
C GLU A 129 -9.26 -3.33 4.31
N LEU A 130 -10.31 -4.15 4.42
CA LEU A 130 -11.46 -4.13 3.53
C LEU A 130 -12.72 -3.97 4.37
N GLU A 131 -13.52 -2.97 4.06
CA GLU A 131 -14.81 -2.71 4.69
C GLU A 131 -15.93 -2.87 3.65
N VAL A 132 -16.90 -3.74 3.95
CA VAL A 132 -18.04 -4.03 3.07
C VAL A 132 -19.29 -3.39 3.68
N ILE A 133 -19.90 -2.47 2.93
CA ILE A 133 -21.11 -1.76 3.34
C ILE A 133 -22.30 -2.40 2.63
N LYS A 134 -23.30 -2.85 3.40
CA LYS A 134 -24.54 -3.44 2.89
C LYS A 134 -25.72 -2.48 3.04
N ARG A 135 -26.69 -2.56 2.12
CA ARG A 135 -27.99 -1.89 2.26
C ARG A 135 -28.97 -2.86 2.92
N ILE A 136 -29.68 -2.38 3.93
CA ILE A 136 -30.79 -3.09 4.55
C ILE A 136 -32.04 -2.25 4.28
N GLU A 137 -33.07 -2.87 3.71
CA GLU A 137 -34.38 -2.26 3.56
C GLU A 137 -35.23 -2.60 4.78
N MET A 138 -36.02 -1.64 5.26
CA MET A 138 -36.95 -1.84 6.36
C MET A 138 -38.37 -1.62 5.83
N GLU A 139 -39.25 -2.57 6.11
CA GLU A 139 -40.69 -2.39 5.91
C GLU A 139 -41.25 -1.54 7.06
N LEU A 140 -42.11 -0.57 6.72
CA LEU A 140 -42.82 0.31 7.66
C LEU A 140 -44.23 -0.21 7.94
#